data_AF-J3LXJ3-F1
#
_entry.id   AF-J3LXJ3-F1
#
_cell.length_a   1.000
_cell.length_b   1.000
_cell.length_c   1.000
_cell.angle_alpha   90.00
_cell.angle_beta   90.00
_cell.angle_gamma   90.00
#
_symmetry.space_group_name_H-M   'P 1'
#
loop_
_entity.id
_entity.type
_entity.pdbx_description
1 polymer ?
#
loop_
_entity_poly.entity_id
_entity_poly.type
_entity_poly.pdbx_seq_one_letter_code
_entity_poly.pdbx_strand_id
1 'polypeptide(L)'
;MASAEWSVADMVAAAVRLYVKEGRRPLLPSTDPSDFGLHFSQFSLEGLDPREKVMELGSRSFFLCLKPPATVHAPSPSCSSDGASRVRDREAPARAGAGPAWASYMQFWPMM
;
A
#
# COMPACT_ATOMS: atom_id res chain seq x y z
N MET A 1 -19.97 5.57 9.37
CA MET A 1 -20.93 4.55 8.90
C MET A 1 -20.98 4.67 7.38
N ALA A 2 -20.78 3.56 6.66
CA ALA A 2 -20.86 3.56 5.19
C ALA A 2 -22.35 3.58 4.77
N SER A 3 -22.72 4.44 3.83
CA SER A 3 -24.07 4.46 3.23
C SER A 3 -24.12 3.57 2.00
N ALA A 4 -25.31 3.09 1.61
CA ALA A 4 -25.50 2.28 0.41
C ALA A 4 -25.14 3.03 -0.88
N GLU A 5 -25.05 4.36 -0.80
CA GLU A 5 -24.71 5.23 -1.93
C GLU A 5 -23.21 5.51 -2.09
N TRP A 6 -22.36 5.02 -1.19
CA TRP A 6 -20.95 5.38 -1.19
C TRP A 6 -20.22 4.85 -2.41
N SER A 7 -19.44 5.73 -3.04
CA SER A 7 -18.46 5.31 -4.03
C SER A 7 -17.19 4.80 -3.36
N VAL A 8 -16.38 4.08 -4.13
CA VAL A 8 -15.03 3.66 -3.74
C VAL A 8 -14.18 4.86 -3.30
N ALA A 9 -14.25 5.98 -4.02
CA ALA A 9 -13.51 7.20 -3.67
C ALA A 9 -13.91 7.74 -2.29
N ASP A 10 -15.20 7.72 -1.97
CA ASP A 10 -15.67 8.22 -0.69
C ASP A 10 -15.28 7.30 0.48
N MET A 11 -15.28 5.98 0.24
CA MET A 11 -14.77 4.99 1.19
C MET A 11 -13.28 5.24 1.49
N VAL A 12 -12.46 5.46 0.46
CA VAL A 12 -11.05 5.83 0.62
C VAL A 12 -10.91 7.10 1.46
N ALA A 13 -11.63 8.16 1.10
CA ALA A 13 -11.58 9.44 1.80
C ALA A 13 -11.91 9.30 3.28
N ALA A 14 -12.94 8.54 3.62
CA ALA A 14 -13.28 8.32 5.01
C ALA A 14 -12.30 7.42 5.74
N ALA A 15 -11.77 6.37 5.10
CA ALA A 15 -10.77 5.51 5.70
C ALA A 15 -9.49 6.29 6.05
N VAL A 16 -8.98 7.09 5.10
CA VAL A 16 -7.81 7.96 5.32
C VAL A 16 -8.07 8.96 6.44
N ARG A 17 -9.23 9.65 6.42
CA ARG A 17 -9.61 10.60 7.48
C ARG A 17 -9.69 9.94 8.86
N LEU A 18 -10.26 8.74 8.96
CA LEU A 18 -10.35 8.00 10.22
C LEU A 18 -8.96 7.56 10.70
N TYR A 19 -8.12 7.09 9.78
CA TYR A 19 -6.75 6.67 10.08
C TYR A 19 -5.93 7.82 10.67
N VAL A 20 -5.97 8.98 10.03
CA VAL A 20 -5.29 10.21 10.48
C VAL A 20 -5.85 10.69 11.82
N LYS A 21 -7.18 10.72 11.95
CA LYS A 21 -7.85 11.15 13.19
C LYS A 21 -7.49 10.27 14.39
N GLU A 22 -7.36 8.97 14.17
CA GLU A 22 -7.00 8.01 15.21
C GLU A 22 -5.48 7.91 15.44
N GLY A 23 -4.67 8.62 14.64
CA GLY A 23 -3.22 8.69 14.81
C GLY A 23 -2.50 7.35 14.63
N ARG A 24 -3.09 6.44 13.83
CA ARG A 24 -2.61 5.06 13.69
C ARG A 24 -1.20 5.00 13.08
N ARG A 25 -0.51 3.89 13.34
CA ARG A 25 0.84 3.59 12.82
C ARG A 25 0.79 2.36 11.90
N PRO A 26 1.59 2.30 10.84
CA PRO A 26 2.56 3.31 10.38
C PRO A 26 1.89 4.58 9.81
N LEU A 27 2.57 5.73 9.94
CA LEU A 27 2.04 6.99 9.40
C LEU A 27 1.82 6.88 7.89
N LEU A 28 0.67 7.38 7.41
CA LEU A 28 0.41 7.46 5.98
C LEU A 28 1.36 8.49 5.36
N PRO A 29 1.96 8.19 4.19
CA PRO A 29 2.88 9.11 3.52
C PRO A 29 2.16 10.32 2.90
N SER A 30 0.87 10.19 2.61
CA SER A 30 -0.01 11.26 2.14
C SER A 30 -1.34 11.22 2.88
N THR A 31 -1.97 12.38 3.01
CA THR A 31 -3.34 12.53 3.53
C THR A 31 -4.36 12.78 2.43
N ASP A 32 -3.92 12.91 1.17
CA ASP A 32 -4.81 13.07 0.02
C ASP A 32 -5.39 11.70 -0.36
N PRO A 33 -6.73 11.52 -0.33
CA PRO A 33 -7.35 10.27 -0.75
C PRO A 33 -7.06 9.89 -2.22
N SER A 34 -6.70 10.84 -3.07
CA SER A 34 -6.40 10.61 -4.48
C SER A 34 -5.14 9.78 -4.71
N ASP A 35 -4.22 9.80 -3.73
CA ASP A 35 -3.00 8.99 -3.72
C ASP A 35 -3.26 7.53 -3.33
N PHE A 36 -4.49 7.20 -2.94
CA PHE A 36 -4.86 5.85 -2.51
C PHE A 36 -5.89 5.22 -3.45
N GLY A 37 -5.83 3.90 -3.55
CA GLY A 37 -6.82 3.06 -4.20
C GLY A 37 -7.31 1.96 -3.25
N LEU A 38 -8.46 1.38 -3.58
CA LEU A 38 -8.96 0.19 -2.91
C LEU A 38 -8.72 -1.03 -3.79
N HIS A 39 -8.29 -2.12 -3.16
CA HIS A 39 -8.06 -3.41 -3.79
C HIS A 39 -8.88 -4.48 -3.06
N PHE A 40 -9.33 -5.50 -3.79
CA PHE A 40 -9.99 -6.67 -3.17
C PHE A 40 -9.03 -7.48 -2.30
N SER A 41 -7.74 -7.48 -2.65
CA SER A 41 -6.71 -8.28 -1.99
C SER A 41 -5.35 -7.61 -2.14
N GLN A 42 -4.47 -7.80 -1.16
CA GLN A 42 -3.07 -7.39 -1.23
C GLN A 42 -2.27 -8.10 -2.36
N PHE A 43 -2.78 -9.20 -2.89
CA PHE A 43 -2.13 -9.96 -3.97
C PHE A 43 -2.60 -9.52 -5.37
N SER A 44 -3.71 -8.77 -5.44
CA SER A 44 -4.27 -8.30 -6.68
C SER A 44 -3.85 -6.85 -6.91
N LEU A 45 -3.08 -6.62 -7.98
CA LEU A 45 -2.71 -5.27 -8.40
C LEU A 45 -3.85 -4.53 -9.13
N GLU A 46 -4.98 -5.21 -9.37
CA GLU A 46 -6.20 -4.62 -9.91
C GLU A 46 -6.86 -3.71 -8.86
N GLY A 47 -6.76 -2.40 -9.08
CA GLY A 47 -7.43 -1.39 -8.26
C GLY A 47 -8.88 -1.21 -8.69
N LEU A 48 -9.76 -0.96 -7.72
CA LEU A 48 -11.16 -0.66 -7.96
C LEU A 48 -11.36 0.71 -8.60
N ASP A 49 -12.40 0.85 -9.43
CA ASP A 49 -12.74 2.14 -10.01
C ASP A 49 -13.30 3.08 -8.92
N PRO A 50 -12.78 4.31 -8.78
CA PRO A 50 -13.20 5.25 -7.75
C PRO A 50 -14.69 5.63 -7.83
N ARG A 51 -15.33 5.49 -9.00
CA ARG A 51 -16.75 5.83 -9.24
C ARG A 51 -17.69 4.68 -8.93
N GLU A 52 -17.18 3.46 -8.81
CA GLU A 52 -17.98 2.27 -8.53
C GLU A 52 -18.60 2.34 -7.13
N LYS A 53 -19.79 1.75 -6.97
CA LYS A 53 -20.49 1.76 -5.67
C LYS A 53 -19.98 0.62 -4.80
N VAL A 54 -19.67 0.94 -3.56
CA VAL A 54 -19.13 -0.02 -2.58
C VAL A 54 -20.05 -1.24 -2.39
N MET A 55 -21.36 -1.02 -2.45
CA MET A 55 -22.37 -2.07 -2.26
C MET A 55 -22.41 -3.09 -3.40
N GLU A 56 -21.99 -2.71 -4.60
CA GLU A 56 -22.06 -3.55 -5.81
C GLU A 56 -20.85 -4.48 -5.92
N LEU A 57 -19.76 -4.17 -5.22
CA LEU A 57 -18.49 -4.92 -5.24
C LEU A 57 -18.59 -6.34 -4.66
N GLY A 58 -19.67 -6.68 -3.95
CA GLY A 58 -19.89 -7.99 -3.34
C GLY A 58 -18.94 -8.36 -2.18
N SER A 59 -17.90 -7.56 -1.93
CA SER A 59 -17.00 -7.70 -0.78
C SER A 59 -17.32 -6.67 0.29
N ARG A 60 -17.02 -7.03 1.55
CA ARG A 60 -17.03 -6.12 2.70
C ARG A 60 -15.63 -5.85 3.25
N SER A 61 -14.62 -6.50 2.70
CA SER A 61 -13.22 -6.35 3.07
C SER A 61 -12.43 -5.84 1.87
N PHE A 62 -11.68 -4.78 2.10
CA PHE A 62 -10.89 -4.11 1.09
C PHE A 62 -9.56 -3.68 1.69
N PHE A 63 -8.55 -3.58 0.85
CA PHE A 63 -7.22 -3.15 1.23
C PHE A 63 -6.96 -1.77 0.63
N LEU A 64 -6.50 -0.85 1.48
CA LEU A 64 -6.06 0.47 1.04
C LEU A 64 -4.62 0.36 0.55
N CYS A 65 -4.38 0.71 -0.70
CA CYS A 65 -3.05 0.70 -1.32
C CYS A 65 -2.69 2.09 -1.83
N LEU A 66 -1.40 2.43 -1.77
CA LEU A 66 -0.88 3.62 -2.43
C LEU A 66 -0.89 3.41 -3.93
N LYS A 67 -1.47 4.36 -4.65
CA LYS A 67 -1.50 4.31 -6.11
C LYS A 67 -0.13 4.72 -6.63
N PRO A 68 0.50 3.93 -7.52
CA PRO A 68 1.77 4.35 -8.11
C PRO A 68 1.54 5.65 -8.89
N PRO A 69 2.49 6.60 -8.86
CA PRO A 69 2.41 7.79 -9.70
C PRO A 69 2.31 7.31 -11.15
N ALA A 70 1.35 7.83 -11.90
CA ALA A 70 1.03 7.41 -13.26
C ALA A 70 2.26 7.50 -14.17
N THR A 71 3.05 6.43 -14.18
CA THR A 71 4.10 6.20 -15.15
C THR A 71 3.41 5.49 -16.31
N VAL A 72 3.39 6.17 -17.45
CA VAL A 72 2.94 5.70 -18.77
C VAL A 72 3.02 4.17 -18.89
N HIS A 73 1.89 3.57 -19.27
CA HIS A 73 1.72 2.18 -19.70
C HIS A 73 3.04 1.47 -20.08
N ALA A 74 3.41 0.44 -19.33
CA ALA A 74 4.27 -0.64 -19.82
C ALA A 74 3.54 -1.97 -19.52
N PRO A 75 3.44 -2.89 -20.49
CA PRO A 75 2.73 -4.15 -20.30
C PRO A 75 3.42 -4.99 -19.22
N SER A 76 2.60 -5.69 -18.44
CA SER A 76 3.01 -6.58 -17.35
C SER A 76 4.17 -7.50 -17.74
N PRO A 77 5.27 -7.55 -16.97
CA PRO A 77 6.08 -8.74 -16.91
C PRO A 77 5.39 -9.73 -15.96
N SER A 78 5.06 -10.89 -16.50
CA SER A 78 4.83 -12.09 -15.67
C SER A 78 6.10 -12.47 -14.91
N CYS A 79 5.89 -13.31 -13.91
CA CYS A 79 6.86 -14.09 -13.13
C CYS A 79 7.57 -13.29 -12.02
N SER A 80 7.31 -13.68 -10.78
CA SER A 80 8.03 -14.72 -10.02
C SER A 80 9.12 -14.08 -9.19
N SER A 81 9.14 -14.46 -7.92
CA SER A 81 10.30 -14.29 -7.04
C SER A 81 11.56 -14.69 -7.80
N ASP A 82 12.50 -13.77 -7.93
CA ASP A 82 13.84 -14.02 -7.41
C ASP A 82 14.59 -12.70 -7.27
N GLY A 83 15.42 -12.63 -6.24
CA GLY A 83 16.26 -11.48 -6.00
C GLY A 83 17.41 -11.44 -7.00
N ALA A 84 17.89 -10.23 -7.27
CA ALA A 84 19.32 -9.91 -7.38
C ALA A 84 19.46 -8.49 -7.95
N SER A 85 19.59 -7.53 -7.04
CA SER A 85 20.12 -6.21 -7.36
C SER A 85 21.56 -6.36 -7.85
N ARG A 86 21.84 -5.97 -9.10
CA ARG A 86 23.21 -5.77 -9.57
C ARG A 86 23.70 -4.42 -9.06
N VAL A 87 24.39 -4.45 -7.91
CA VAL A 87 25.19 -3.33 -7.41
C VAL A 87 26.50 -3.31 -8.20
N ARG A 88 26.82 -2.15 -8.79
CA ARG A 88 28.16 -1.88 -9.32
C ARG A 88 29.13 -1.76 -8.15
N ASP A 89 30.22 -2.50 -8.27
CA ASP A 89 31.38 -2.45 -7.39
C ASP A 89 31.90 -1.01 -7.24
N ARG A 90 31.96 -0.55 -5.99
CA ARG A 90 33.01 0.37 -5.57
C ARG A 90 33.37 0.07 -4.12
N GLU A 91 34.63 -0.32 -3.95
CA GLU A 91 35.20 -0.89 -2.74
C GLU A 91 35.55 0.15 -1.65
N ALA A 92 35.42 -0.34 -0.40
CA ALA A 92 36.06 0.04 0.88
C ALA A 92 35.41 1.11 1.81
N PRO A 93 35.62 1.04 3.16
CA PRO A 93 36.02 -0.07 4.02
C PRO A 93 35.03 -0.38 5.17
N ALA A 94 35.22 -1.56 5.76
CA ALA A 94 34.44 -2.20 6.81
C ALA A 94 34.10 -1.32 8.02
N ARG A 95 32.81 -1.26 8.38
CA ARG A 95 32.35 -1.10 9.76
C ARG A 95 31.08 -1.90 10.03
N ALA A 96 31.20 -2.74 11.08
CA ALA A 96 30.21 -3.44 11.89
C ALA A 96 28.75 -3.47 11.40
N GLY A 97 28.25 -4.71 11.24
CA GLY A 97 26.96 -5.02 10.64
C GLY A 97 25.76 -4.35 11.31
N ALA A 98 25.10 -3.49 10.54
CA ALA A 98 23.70 -3.21 10.72
C ALA A 98 22.93 -4.30 9.96
N GLY A 99 22.09 -5.05 10.68
CA GLY A 99 21.15 -5.99 10.07
C GLY A 99 20.29 -5.30 9.01
N PRO A 100 19.67 -6.07 8.11
CA PRO A 100 18.87 -5.49 7.03
C PRO A 100 17.80 -4.56 7.61
N ALA A 101 17.58 -3.40 6.97
CA ALA A 101 16.77 -2.29 7.51
C ALA A 101 15.35 -2.70 7.96
N TRP A 102 14.82 -3.81 7.43
CA TRP A 102 13.54 -4.39 7.87
C TRP A 102 13.56 -4.94 9.30
N ALA A 103 14.72 -5.28 9.87
CA ALA A 103 14.84 -5.76 11.24
C ALA A 103 14.39 -4.71 12.26
N SER A 104 14.53 -3.41 11.94
CA SER A 104 13.99 -2.32 12.77
C SER A 104 12.46 -2.25 12.75
N TYR A 105 11.83 -2.76 11.69
CA TYR A 105 10.38 -2.79 11.54
C TYR A 105 9.75 -3.88 12.43
N MET A 106 10.47 -4.98 12.68
CA MET A 106 10.03 -6.06 13.59
C MET A 106 10.12 -5.71 15.07
N GLN A 107 10.97 -4.74 15.45
CA GLN A 107 11.14 -4.31 16.85
C GLN A 107 9.89 -3.60 17.41
N PHE A 108 8.98 -3.19 16.54
CA PHE A 108 7.74 -2.50 16.88
C PHE A 108 6.51 -3.44 16.89
N TRP A 109 6.66 -4.72 16.50
CA TRP A 109 5.55 -5.66 16.49
C TRP A 109 5.62 -6.58 17.72
N PRO A 110 4.68 -6.48 18.69
CA PRO A 110 4.60 -7.44 19.78
C PRO A 110 4.15 -8.78 19.18
N MET A 111 5.02 -9.79 19.24
CA MET A 111 4.61 -11.17 19.04
C MET A 111 3.62 -11.55 20.14
N MET A 112 2.39 -11.85 19.75
CA MET A 112 1.40 -12.58 20.53
C MET A 112 0.74 -13.57 19.58
#